data_AF-A0A1H4JAX5-F1
#
_entry.id   AF-A0A1H4JAX5-F1
#
_cell.length_a   1.000
_cell.length_b   1.000
_cell.length_c   1.000
_cell.angle_alpha   90.00
_cell.angle_beta   90.00
_cell.angle_gamma   90.00
#
_symmetry.space_group_name_H-M   'P 1'
#
loop_
_entity.id
_entity.type
_entity.pdbx_description
1 polymer ?
#
loop_
_entity_poly.entity_id
_entity_poly.type
_entity_poly.pdbx_seq_one_letter_code
_entity_poly.pdbx_strand_id
1 'polypeptide(L)'
;MKVTREWPALVRSLMNEHGLSERKLAPMANVHRTTLRNFLSGNAPQMPVDHLERILSVFGYELETAIVFPEEKEGSGCHMRHHASVSVAV
;
A
#
# COMPACT_ATOMS: atom_id res chain seq x y z
N MET A 1 2.15 7.50 -14.61
CA MET A 1 2.51 6.14 -14.14
C MET A 1 1.61 5.80 -12.97
N LYS A 2 0.76 4.77 -13.09
CA LYS A 2 0.06 4.22 -11.92
C LYS A 2 1.11 3.47 -11.10
N VAL A 3 1.49 4.01 -9.94
CA VAL A 3 2.29 3.27 -8.96
C VAL A 3 1.33 2.25 -8.34
N THR A 4 1.04 1.16 -9.04
CA THR A 4 0.39 0.00 -8.41
C THR A 4 1.48 -0.64 -7.55
N ARG A 5 1.49 -0.21 -6.28
CA ARG A 5 2.42 -0.61 -5.22
C ARG A 5 2.21 -2.08 -4.88
N GLU A 6 2.59 -2.97 -5.78
CA GLU A 6 2.60 -4.40 -5.51
C GLU A 6 3.92 -4.75 -4.86
N TRP A 7 3.89 -5.11 -3.57
CA TRP A 7 5.05 -5.53 -2.80
C TRP A 7 5.95 -6.55 -3.53
N PRO A 8 5.42 -7.53 -4.31
CA PRO A 8 6.26 -8.43 -5.11
C PRO A 8 7.18 -7.70 -6.10
N ALA A 9 6.68 -6.66 -6.78
CA ALA A 9 7.47 -5.90 -7.74
C ALA A 9 8.57 -5.09 -7.06
N LEU A 10 8.26 -4.47 -5.91
CA LEU A 10 9.25 -3.76 -5.10
C LEU A 10 10.38 -4.70 -4.66
N VAL A 11 10.04 -5.86 -4.09
CA VAL A 11 11.04 -6.83 -3.63
C VAL A 11 11.89 -7.36 -4.79
N ARG A 12 11.30 -7.59 -5.96
CA ARG A 12 12.08 -7.97 -7.17
C ARG A 12 13.09 -6.89 -7.57
N SER A 13 12.72 -5.62 -7.51
CA SER A 13 13.63 -4.52 -7.82
C SER A 13 14.81 -4.48 -6.83
N LEU A 14 14.53 -4.60 -5.53
CA LEU A 14 15.56 -4.65 -4.48
C LEU A 14 16.50 -5.85 -4.67
N MET A 15 15.94 -7.03 -4.99
CA MET A 15 16.75 -8.22 -5.30
C MET A 15 17.72 -7.99 -6.46
N ASN A 16 17.26 -7.34 -7.54
CA ASN A 16 18.09 -7.05 -8.70
C ASN A 16 19.17 -6.03 -8.38
N GLU A 17 18.84 -4.97 -7.65
CA GLU A 17 19.78 -3.91 -7.23
C GLU A 17 20.92 -4.47 -6.38
N HIS A 18 20.62 -5.39 -5.45
CA HIS A 18 21.61 -6.00 -4.56
C HIS A 18 22.21 -7.31 -5.11
N GLY A 19 21.83 -7.75 -6.32
CA GLY A 19 22.31 -9.01 -6.92
C GLY A 19 21.94 -10.27 -6.11
N LEU A 20 20.81 -10.24 -5.39
CA LEU A 20 20.34 -11.35 -4.57
C LEU A 20 19.37 -12.25 -5.34
N SER A 21 19.65 -13.55 -5.34
CA SER A 21 18.69 -14.56 -5.80
C SER A 21 17.73 -14.96 -4.68
N GLU A 22 16.59 -15.55 -5.03
CA GLU A 22 15.65 -16.13 -4.05
C GLU A 22 16.33 -17.09 -3.08
N ARG A 23 17.32 -17.85 -3.57
CA ARG A 23 18.08 -18.84 -2.79
C ARG A 23 18.95 -18.17 -1.71
N LYS A 24 19.43 -16.95 -1.96
CA LYS A 24 20.20 -16.17 -0.99
C LYS A 24 19.28 -15.38 -0.05
N LEU A 25 18.24 -14.74 -0.59
CA LEU A 25 17.34 -13.90 0.19
C LEU A 25 16.53 -14.70 1.21
N ALA A 26 15.98 -15.86 0.82
CA ALA A 26 15.14 -16.68 1.69
C ALA A 26 15.79 -17.02 3.05
N PRO A 27 17.02 -17.59 3.11
CA PRO A 27 17.66 -17.86 4.39
C PRO A 27 18.04 -16.58 5.16
N MET A 28 18.43 -15.50 4.47
CA MET A 28 18.75 -14.22 5.12
C MET A 28 17.55 -13.60 5.84
N ALA A 29 16.38 -13.66 5.20
CA ALA A 29 15.12 -13.17 5.77
C ALA A 29 14.45 -14.18 6.73
N ASN A 30 15.03 -15.38 6.91
CA ASN A 30 14.40 -16.49 7.64
C ASN A 30 12.96 -16.78 7.12
N VAL A 31 12.80 -16.85 5.80
CA VAL A 31 11.53 -17.18 5.12
C VAL A 31 11.74 -18.41 4.24
N HIS A 32 10.76 -19.32 4.20
CA HIS A 32 10.82 -20.46 3.29
C HIS A 32 10.87 -20.00 1.83
N ARG A 33 11.79 -20.57 1.05
CA ARG A 33 11.97 -20.21 -0.36
C ARG A 33 10.70 -20.37 -1.19
N THR A 34 9.87 -21.38 -0.91
CA THR A 34 8.58 -21.58 -1.58
C THR A 34 7.60 -20.45 -1.31
N THR A 35 7.54 -19.96 -0.07
CA THR A 35 6.75 -18.78 0.33
C THR A 35 7.22 -17.54 -0.43
N LEU A 36 8.53 -17.28 -0.44
CA LEU A 36 9.11 -16.17 -1.18
C LEU A 36 8.79 -16.27 -2.68
N ARG A 37 8.98 -17.44 -3.29
CA ARG A 37 8.69 -17.67 -4.71
C ARG A 37 7.22 -17.43 -5.05
N ASN A 38 6.30 -17.96 -4.25
CA ASN A 38 4.86 -17.80 -4.48
C ASN A 38 4.40 -16.35 -4.35
N PHE A 39 5.01 -15.60 -3.42
CA PHE A 39 4.79 -14.17 -3.26
C PHE A 39 5.34 -13.39 -4.46
N LEU A 40 6.59 -13.63 -4.83
CA LEU A 40 7.21 -12.94 -5.97
C LEU A 40 6.49 -13.25 -7.28
N SER A 41 5.98 -14.48 -7.46
CA SER A 41 5.26 -14.88 -8.68
C SER A 41 3.84 -14.33 -8.78
N GLY A 42 3.31 -13.71 -7.73
CA GLY A 42 1.93 -13.23 -7.68
C GLY A 42 0.88 -14.34 -7.49
N ASN A 43 1.30 -15.59 -7.26
CA ASN A 43 0.36 -16.70 -7.00
C ASN A 43 -0.24 -16.60 -5.59
N ALA A 44 0.51 -16.02 -4.65
CA ALA A 44 0.04 -15.67 -3.32
C ALA A 44 0.49 -14.23 -3.02
N PRO A 45 -0.24 -13.22 -3.53
CA PRO A 45 0.16 -11.82 -3.39
C PRO A 45 0.08 -11.35 -1.93
N GLN A 46 -0.68 -12.08 -1.10
CA GLN A 46 -0.76 -11.85 0.34
C GLN A 46 0.31 -12.69 1.05
N MET A 47 1.11 -12.01 1.84
CA MET A 47 2.13 -12.58 2.71
C MET A 47 1.91 -11.99 4.12
N PRO A 48 2.15 -12.76 5.19
CA PRO A 48 2.17 -12.21 6.55
C PRO A 48 3.11 -10.99 6.64
N VAL A 49 2.67 -9.94 7.34
CA VAL A 49 3.45 -8.70 7.48
C VAL A 49 4.84 -8.99 8.05
N ASP A 50 4.95 -9.87 9.06
CA ASP A 50 6.23 -10.27 9.67
C ASP A 50 7.22 -10.89 8.68
N HIS A 51 6.74 -11.58 7.64
CA HIS A 51 7.62 -12.11 6.58
C HIS A 51 8.09 -10.99 5.66
N LEU A 52 7.20 -10.06 5.31
CA LEU A 52 7.53 -8.93 4.47
C LEU A 52 8.54 -8.01 5.18
N GLU A 53 8.34 -7.73 6.46
CA GLU A 53 9.25 -6.95 7.30
C GLU A 53 10.65 -7.58 7.32
N ARG A 54 10.75 -8.88 7.59
CA ARG A 54 12.02 -9.62 7.57
C ARG A 54 12.71 -9.61 6.21
N ILE A 55 11.95 -9.62 5.11
CA ILE A 55 12.51 -9.51 3.76
C ILE A 55 13.07 -8.10 3.55
N LEU A 56 12.33 -7.08 3.94
CA LEU A 56 12.71 -5.67 3.77
C LEU A 56 13.90 -5.28 4.65
N SER A 57 14.00 -5.84 5.87
CA SER A 57 15.12 -5.58 6.78
C SER A 57 16.45 -6.11 6.26
N VAL A 58 16.47 -7.17 5.43
CA VAL A 58 17.68 -7.63 4.72
C VAL A 58 18.26 -6.52 3.83
N PHE A 59 17.41 -5.66 3.29
CA PHE A 59 17.79 -4.52 2.46
C PHE A 59 17.95 -3.22 3.26
N GLY A 60 17.79 -3.25 4.59
CA GLY A 60 17.90 -2.08 5.46
C GLY A 60 16.64 -1.20 5.51
N TYR A 61 15.48 -1.74 5.13
CA TYR A 61 14.20 -1.03 5.24
C TYR A 61 13.38 -1.52 6.43
N GLU A 62 12.66 -0.60 7.06
CA GLU A 62 11.73 -0.87 8.15
C GLU A 62 10.29 -0.56 7.69
N LEU A 63 9.32 -1.36 8.15
CA LEU A 63 7.90 -1.13 7.88
C LEU A 63 7.31 -0.25 8.97
N GLU A 64 6.73 0.89 8.58
CA GLU A 64 6.00 1.77 9.48
C GLU A 64 4.50 1.74 9.17
N THR A 65 3.69 1.67 10.23
CA THR A 65 2.24 1.82 10.12
C THR A 65 1.85 3.28 10.32
N ALA A 66 1.25 3.89 9.30
CA ALA A 66 0.64 5.20 9.43
C ALA A 66 -0.87 5.04 9.68
N ILE A 67 -1.37 5.65 10.76
CA ILE A 67 -2.81 5.79 10.97
C ILE A 67 -3.29 6.88 10.01
N VAL A 68 -4.04 6.48 8.98
CA VAL A 68 -4.65 7.42 8.04
C VAL A 68 -6.03 7.75 8.57
N PHE A 69 -6.21 8.97 9.06
CA PHE A 69 -7.54 9.51 9.35
C PHE A 69 -8.16 9.95 8.02
N PRO A 70 -9.28 9.35 7.59
CA PRO A 70 -9.96 9.84 6.41
C PRO A 70 -10.50 11.24 6.73
N GLU A 71 -10.02 12.26 6.02
CA GLU A 71 -10.63 13.59 6.14
C GLU A 71 -12.09 13.51 5.69
N GLU A 72 -12.99 13.87 6.60
CA GLU A 72 -14.39 14.06 6.28
C GLU A 72 -14.48 15.17 5.24
N LYS A 73 -14.97 14.83 4.05
CA LYS A 73 -15.35 15.85 3.07
C LYS A 73 -16.53 16.61 3.64
N GLU A 74 -16.29 17.79 4.23
CA GLU A 74 -17.36 18.74 4.51
C GLU A 74 -18.16 18.94 3.22
N GLY A 75 -19.45 18.62 3.31
CA GLY A 75 -20.37 18.66 2.21
C GLY A 75 -20.45 20.05 1.59
N SER A 76 -20.12 20.15 0.31
CA SER A 76 -20.43 21.34 -0.49
C SER A 76 -21.95 21.52 -0.55
N GLY A 77 -22.45 22.39 0.33
CA GLY A 77 -23.59 23.29 0.21
C GLY A 77 -24.80 22.82 -0.62
N CYS A 78 -25.86 22.44 0.07
CA CYS A 78 -27.22 22.54 -0.46
C CYS A 78 -27.52 24.02 -0.76
N HIS A 79 -27.47 24.40 -2.03
CA HIS A 79 -27.84 25.73 -2.52
C HIS A 79 -29.37 25.86 -2.50
N MET A 80 -29.98 26.06 -1.32
CA MET A 80 -31.38 26.46 -1.22
C MET A 80 -31.51 27.92 -1.64
N ARG A 81 -31.92 28.14 -2.90
CA ARG A 81 -32.46 29.43 -3.34
C ARG A 81 -33.78 29.68 -2.59
N HIS A 82 -33.74 30.39 -1.47
CA HIS A 82 -34.91 31.05 -0.92
C HIS A 82 -35.19 32.32 -1.74
N HIS A 83 -35.98 32.20 -2.81
CA HIS A 83 -36.74 33.34 -3.32
C HIS A 83 -38.01 33.46 -2.48
N ALA A 84 -37.91 34.14 -1.34
CA ALA A 84 -39.07 34.69 -0.66
C ALA A 84 -39.36 36.06 -1.28
N SER A 85 -40.24 36.10 -2.29
CA SER A 85 -40.90 37.35 -2.68
C SER A 85 -42.20 37.45 -1.89
N VAL A 86 -42.21 38.36 -0.92
CA VAL A 86 -43.40 38.76 -0.17
C VAL A 86 -44.22 39.70 -1.04
N SER A 87 -45.49 39.35 -1.26
CA SER A 87 -46.51 40.25 -1.79
C SER A 87 -46.92 41.25 -0.70
N VAL A 88 -46.96 42.53 -1.04
CA VAL A 88 -47.75 43.53 -0.30
C VAL A 88 -48.68 44.21 -1.29
N ALA A 89 -49.98 44.05 -1.04
CA ALA A 89 -51.05 44.80 -1.65
C ALA A 89 -51.49 45.88 -0.65
N VAL A 90 -51.48 47.14 -1.08
CA VAL A 90 -52.35 48.22 -0.56
C VAL A 90 -52.68 49.12 -1.74
#